data_AF-A0A1R1XK33-F1
#
_entry.id   AF-A0A1R1XK33-F1
#
_cell.length_a   1.000
_cell.length_b   1.000
_cell.length_c   1.000
_cell.angle_alpha   90.00
_cell.angle_beta   90.00
_cell.angle_gamma   90.00
#
_symmetry.space_group_name_H-M   'P 1'
#
loop_
_entity.id
_entity.type
_entity.pdbx_description
1 polymer ?
#
loop_
_entity_poly.entity_id
_entity_poly.type
_entity_poly.pdbx_seq_one_letter_code
_entity_poly.pdbx_strand_id
1 'polypeptide(L)'
;EPQQLYVQLWKNISGTQTKLTAAHAALMLNEFFSDSSAKKNSQPMKIVFVDELDVLVTKSQSIMYNLFDWPTRPKSNLIVITVANTMDLPERMLQHKISSRLGLKRINFMPYSHEQLTKIVTSRIGDSLVFEPDAVQLCARKIGAVSGDARRALDVCRRAVEIVQNEIDPTKSNSASSSNDSGLVTMRIIDQVIKEMYSYGFIPIIQNASFHQKLFMISTRAAIRACGLPETQLGEISRIHNQMAQMYGQLGSSSMLGGQVLNQSMTIRIALDVAKLGIIMIEPNSQAGLSRLVRLNISDDDILMALRPDKLLGKLIVQ
;
A
#
# COMPACT_ATOMS: atom_id res chain seq x y z
N GLU A 1 -4.47 -14.62 13.93
CA GLU A 1 -5.16 -13.67 14.84
C GLU A 1 -4.14 -12.80 15.55
N PRO A 2 -4.37 -11.47 15.72
CA PRO A 2 -3.41 -10.55 16.32
C PRO A 2 -2.91 -10.97 17.72
N GLN A 3 -3.79 -11.60 18.51
CA GLN A 3 -3.47 -12.03 19.87
C GLN A 3 -2.43 -13.15 19.95
N GLN A 4 -2.18 -13.88 18.84
CA GLN A 4 -1.14 -14.91 18.80
C GLN A 4 0.28 -14.34 18.93
N LEU A 5 0.46 -13.03 18.72
CA LEU A 5 1.73 -12.34 18.93
C LEU A 5 2.28 -12.58 20.33
N TYR A 6 1.44 -12.46 21.37
CA TYR A 6 1.88 -12.66 22.75
C TYR A 6 2.40 -14.09 22.99
N VAL A 7 1.74 -15.07 22.38
CA VAL A 7 2.14 -16.47 22.49
C VAL A 7 3.48 -16.70 21.80
N GLN A 8 3.69 -16.14 20.61
CA GLN A 8 4.96 -16.26 19.88
C GLN A 8 6.11 -15.54 20.60
N LEU A 9 5.88 -14.32 21.08
CA LEU A 9 6.87 -13.57 21.86
C LEU A 9 7.27 -14.33 23.12
N TRP A 10 6.30 -14.83 23.89
CA TRP A 10 6.59 -15.57 25.11
C TRP A 10 7.38 -16.86 24.84
N LYS A 11 6.99 -17.63 23.81
CA LYS A 11 7.72 -18.84 23.41
C LYS A 11 9.17 -18.56 23.07
N ASN A 12 9.43 -17.49 22.31
CA ASN A 12 10.79 -17.11 21.91
C ASN A 12 11.62 -16.56 23.08
N ILE A 13 11.00 -15.90 24.06
CA ILE A 13 11.69 -15.32 25.22
C ILE A 13 11.94 -16.38 26.31
N SER A 14 10.98 -17.26 26.58
CA SER A 14 11.04 -18.24 27.66
C SER A 14 11.69 -19.57 27.23
N GLY A 15 11.74 -19.87 25.92
CA GLY A 15 12.27 -21.13 25.39
C GLY A 15 11.39 -22.35 25.70
N THR A 16 10.26 -22.19 26.38
CA THR A 16 9.31 -23.26 26.70
C THR A 16 8.16 -23.31 25.69
N GLN A 17 7.88 -24.51 25.16
CA GLN A 17 6.78 -24.76 24.22
C GLN A 17 5.45 -25.11 24.91
N THR A 18 5.21 -24.62 26.13
CA THR A 18 3.94 -24.83 26.81
C THR A 18 2.80 -24.18 26.02
N LYS A 19 1.69 -24.89 25.82
CA LYS A 19 0.47 -24.36 25.19
C LYS A 19 -0.17 -23.34 26.14
N LEU A 20 0.15 -22.06 25.95
CA LEU A 20 -0.46 -20.95 26.69
C LEU A 20 -1.58 -20.30 25.89
N THR A 21 -2.58 -19.78 26.62
CA THR A 21 -3.57 -18.85 26.06
C THR A 21 -2.95 -17.47 25.85
N ALA A 22 -3.46 -16.70 24.88
CA ALA A 22 -2.92 -15.37 24.58
C ALA A 22 -3.03 -14.40 25.76
N ALA A 23 -4.12 -14.47 26.54
CA ALA A 23 -4.31 -13.67 27.74
C ALA A 23 -3.26 -14.00 28.82
N HIS A 24 -2.98 -15.28 29.05
CA HIS A 24 -1.97 -15.67 30.03
C HIS A 24 -0.56 -15.29 29.56
N ALA A 25 -0.25 -15.46 28.26
CA ALA A 25 1.02 -15.00 27.69
C ALA A 25 1.22 -13.49 27.83
N ALA A 26 0.17 -12.68 27.64
CA ALA A 26 0.22 -11.24 27.82
C ALA A 26 0.50 -10.83 29.28
N LEU A 27 -0.09 -11.52 30.26
CA LEU A 27 0.18 -11.31 31.68
C LEU A 27 1.64 -11.64 32.01
N MET A 28 2.13 -12.80 31.56
CA MET A 28 3.52 -13.23 31.77
C MET A 28 4.52 -12.26 31.15
N LEU A 29 4.26 -11.76 29.93
CA LEU A 29 5.08 -10.73 29.29
C LEU A 29 5.05 -9.41 30.07
N ASN A 30 3.88 -9.00 30.55
CA ASN A 30 3.76 -7.79 31.37
C ASN A 30 4.53 -7.90 32.68
N GLU A 31 4.45 -9.02 33.39
CA GLU A 31 5.26 -9.27 34.59
C GLU A 31 6.75 -9.31 34.23
N PHE A 32 7.10 -10.03 33.16
CA PHE A 32 8.47 -10.17 32.72
C PHE A 32 9.11 -8.82 32.34
N PHE A 33 8.37 -7.87 31.78
CA PHE A 33 8.89 -6.54 31.47
C PHE A 33 8.69 -5.50 32.59
N SER A 34 7.83 -5.77 33.59
CA SER A 34 7.65 -4.90 34.76
C SER A 34 8.60 -5.20 35.92
N ASP A 35 8.91 -6.48 36.12
CA ASP A 35 9.58 -6.91 37.36
C ASP A 35 11.00 -6.35 37.41
N SER A 36 11.28 -5.55 38.44
CA SER A 36 12.54 -4.81 38.64
C SER A 36 13.56 -5.64 39.44
N SER A 37 13.38 -6.96 39.50
CA SER A 37 14.18 -7.86 40.32
C SER A 37 15.66 -7.83 39.91
N ALA A 38 16.55 -7.77 40.90
CA ALA A 38 18.01 -7.59 40.72
C ALA A 38 18.69 -8.67 39.86
N LYS A 39 18.02 -9.81 39.61
CA LYS A 39 18.46 -10.86 38.68
C LYS A 39 18.46 -10.42 37.20
N LYS A 40 17.82 -9.31 36.85
CA LYS A 40 17.82 -8.76 35.47
C LYS A 40 19.10 -8.02 35.06
N ASN A 41 19.95 -7.60 36.00
CA ASN A 41 21.20 -6.90 35.66
C ASN A 41 22.16 -7.75 34.81
N SER A 42 21.95 -9.08 34.75
CA SER A 42 22.73 -10.01 33.93
C SER A 42 21.97 -10.52 32.69
N GLN A 43 20.75 -10.06 32.42
CA GLN A 43 20.00 -10.53 31.26
C GLN A 43 20.38 -9.78 29.99
N PRO A 44 20.59 -10.49 28.86
CA PRO A 44 20.91 -9.85 27.60
C PRO A 44 19.76 -8.94 27.14
N MET A 45 20.15 -7.88 26.45
CA MET A 45 19.23 -7.01 25.73
C MET A 45 18.44 -7.82 24.70
N LYS A 46 17.13 -7.66 24.70
CA LYS A 46 16.22 -8.32 23.77
C LYS A 46 15.81 -7.34 22.69
N ILE A 47 15.91 -7.76 21.43
CA ILE A 47 15.46 -6.98 20.28
C ILE A 47 14.26 -7.70 19.69
N VAL A 48 13.12 -7.02 19.66
CA VAL A 48 11.90 -7.50 19.04
C VAL A 48 11.69 -6.72 17.75
N PHE A 49 11.74 -7.43 16.62
CA PHE A 49 11.41 -6.89 15.31
C PHE A 49 9.97 -7.28 14.96
N VAL A 50 9.13 -6.28 14.71
CA VAL A 50 7.73 -6.45 14.32
C VAL A 50 7.57 -5.90 12.91
N ASP A 51 7.42 -6.78 11.94
CA ASP A 51 7.04 -6.38 10.58
C ASP A 51 5.52 -6.25 10.47
N GLU A 52 5.05 -5.46 9.49
CA GLU A 52 3.63 -5.26 9.19
C GLU A 52 2.77 -4.94 10.44
N LEU A 53 3.21 -3.97 11.26
CA LEU A 53 2.54 -3.59 12.50
C LEU A 53 1.07 -3.20 12.30
N ASP A 54 0.73 -2.68 11.12
CA ASP A 54 -0.63 -2.33 10.70
C ASP A 54 -1.60 -3.54 10.71
N VAL A 55 -1.11 -4.76 10.51
CA VAL A 55 -1.90 -6.00 10.64
C VAL A 55 -2.35 -6.26 12.08
N LEU A 56 -1.60 -5.76 13.06
CA LEU A 56 -1.87 -5.94 14.49
C LEU A 56 -2.88 -4.94 15.05
N VAL A 57 -3.37 -4.02 14.21
CA VAL A 57 -4.34 -3.00 14.59
C VAL A 57 -5.71 -3.65 14.83
N THR A 58 -6.21 -3.47 16.05
CA THR A 58 -7.54 -3.95 16.45
C THR A 58 -8.31 -2.83 17.14
N LYS A 59 -9.63 -2.96 17.25
CA LYS A 59 -10.49 -1.95 17.92
C LYS A 59 -10.05 -1.64 19.36
N SER A 60 -9.50 -2.63 20.08
CA SER A 60 -9.04 -2.44 21.46
C SER A 60 -7.65 -1.81 21.57
N GLN A 61 -6.87 -1.81 20.49
CA GLN A 61 -5.52 -1.21 20.40
C GLN A 61 -4.51 -1.71 21.46
N SER A 62 -4.85 -2.76 22.22
CA SER A 62 -4.11 -3.20 23.41
C SER A 62 -2.73 -3.79 23.08
N ILE A 63 -2.59 -4.41 21.91
CA ILE A 63 -1.32 -4.98 21.44
C ILE A 63 -0.30 -3.87 21.17
N MET A 64 -0.70 -2.85 20.42
CA MET A 64 0.16 -1.71 20.13
C MET A 64 0.53 -0.96 21.41
N TYR A 65 -0.43 -0.78 22.33
CA TYR A 65 -0.17 -0.21 23.66
C TYR A 65 0.97 -0.94 24.35
N ASN A 66 0.85 -2.27 24.52
CA ASN A 66 1.81 -3.05 25.27
C ASN A 66 3.19 -3.07 24.62
N LEU A 67 3.26 -3.24 23.29
CA LEU A 67 4.52 -3.23 22.54
C LEU A 67 5.31 -1.93 22.71
N PHE A 68 4.62 -0.79 22.78
CA PHE A 68 5.26 0.51 22.93
C PHE A 68 5.48 0.93 24.38
N ASP A 69 4.70 0.39 25.32
CA ASP A 69 4.86 0.67 26.75
C ASP A 69 6.03 -0.11 27.35
N TRP A 70 6.24 -1.38 26.98
CA TRP A 70 7.30 -2.23 27.57
C TRP A 70 8.72 -1.65 27.49
N PRO A 71 9.18 -1.03 26.38
CA PRO A 71 10.50 -0.41 26.32
C PRO A 71 10.65 0.83 27.21
N THR A 72 9.54 1.50 27.54
CA THR A 72 9.56 2.74 28.35
C THR A 72 9.67 2.48 29.86
N ARG A 73 9.47 1.23 30.29
CA ARG A 73 9.50 0.85 31.71
C ARG A 73 10.94 0.90 32.27
N PRO A 74 11.12 1.30 33.54
CA PRO A 74 12.45 1.40 34.13
C PRO A 74 13.12 0.01 34.19
N LYS A 75 14.40 -0.06 33.79
CA LYS A 75 15.20 -1.30 33.70
C LYS A 75 14.64 -2.32 32.68
N SER A 76 13.93 -1.85 31.66
CA SER A 76 13.53 -2.69 30.53
C SER A 76 14.73 -2.91 29.59
N ASN A 77 15.18 -4.16 29.47
CA ASN A 77 16.23 -4.56 28.51
C ASN A 77 15.59 -4.97 27.17
N LEU A 78 14.71 -4.12 26.63
CA LEU A 78 13.92 -4.38 25.42
C LEU A 78 14.07 -3.23 24.42
N ILE A 79 14.45 -3.56 23.18
CA ILE A 79 14.34 -2.69 22.03
C ILE A 79 13.25 -3.25 21.13
N VAL A 80 12.30 -2.41 20.75
CA VAL A 80 11.25 -2.75 19.78
C VAL A 80 11.53 -1.96 18.49
N ILE A 81 11.71 -2.68 17.39
CA ILE A 81 11.82 -2.13 16.05
C ILE A 81 10.57 -2.56 15.30
N THR A 82 9.78 -1.59 14.84
CA THR A 82 8.53 -1.86 14.12
C THR A 82 8.58 -1.28 12.72
N VAL A 83 8.11 -2.04 11.73
CA VAL A 83 7.88 -1.59 10.36
C VAL A 83 6.38 -1.56 10.10
N ALA A 84 5.90 -0.49 9.47
CA ALA A 84 4.51 -0.29 9.11
C ALA A 84 4.42 0.48 7.80
N ASN A 85 3.34 0.27 7.03
CA ASN A 85 3.13 0.98 5.77
C ASN A 85 2.67 2.43 5.97
N THR A 86 2.04 2.73 7.11
CA THR A 86 1.46 4.06 7.37
C THR A 86 2.20 4.79 8.48
N MET A 87 2.53 6.05 8.22
CA MET A 87 3.32 6.90 9.12
C MET A 87 2.54 7.29 10.39
N ASP A 88 1.22 7.47 10.26
CA ASP A 88 0.38 8.00 11.33
C ASP A 88 -0.20 6.93 12.24
N LEU A 89 0.19 5.66 12.04
CA LEU A 89 -0.39 4.53 12.76
C LEU A 89 -0.32 4.71 14.29
N PRO A 90 0.80 5.15 14.89
CA PRO A 90 0.87 5.36 16.34
C PRO A 90 0.03 6.55 16.82
N GLU A 91 -0.04 7.65 16.05
CA GLU A 91 -0.73 8.87 16.47
C GLU A 91 -2.24 8.78 16.31
N ARG A 92 -2.69 8.12 15.23
CA ARG A 92 -4.10 7.91 14.94
C ARG A 92 -4.72 6.86 15.88
N MET A 93 -3.94 5.85 16.28
CA MET A 93 -4.45 4.63 16.94
C MET A 93 -4.02 4.48 18.40
N LEU A 94 -3.26 5.40 18.99
CA LEU A 94 -2.95 5.35 20.42
C LEU A 94 -3.60 6.55 21.10
N GLN A 95 -4.24 6.31 22.24
CA GLN A 95 -4.82 7.37 23.06
C GLN A 95 -3.76 8.47 23.31
N HIS A 96 -4.19 9.75 23.32
CA HIS A 96 -3.34 10.93 23.55
C HIS A 96 -2.34 10.78 24.73
N LYS A 97 -2.62 9.89 25.69
CA LYS A 97 -1.78 9.56 26.85
C LYS A 97 -0.41 8.95 26.52
N ILE A 98 -0.25 8.27 25.38
CA ILE A 98 1.00 7.56 25.04
C ILE A 98 1.79 8.30 23.96
N SER A 99 1.11 9.04 23.05
CA SER A 99 1.75 9.79 21.98
C SER A 99 2.86 10.72 22.50
N SER A 100 2.66 11.34 23.67
CA SER A 100 3.67 12.19 24.33
C SER A 100 4.85 11.41 24.95
N ARG A 101 4.69 10.12 25.28
CA ARG A 101 5.74 9.26 25.86
C ARG A 101 6.45 8.41 24.81
N LEU A 102 5.83 8.25 23.65
CA LEU A 102 6.38 7.71 22.42
C LEU A 102 7.40 8.69 21.82
N GLY A 103 8.48 8.97 22.56
CA GLY A 103 9.71 9.51 22.01
C GLY A 103 10.43 8.49 21.11
N LEU A 104 9.68 7.71 20.33
CA LEU A 104 10.23 6.73 19.40
C LEU A 104 10.83 7.50 18.24
N LYS A 105 12.13 7.29 18.02
CA LYS A 105 12.82 7.75 16.83
C LYS A 105 12.17 7.11 15.60
N ARG A 106 11.43 7.90 14.83
CA ARG A 106 10.82 7.48 13.57
C ARG A 106 11.81 7.67 12.42
N ILE A 107 11.86 6.71 11.52
CA ILE A 107 12.67 6.76 10.31
C ILE A 107 11.71 6.52 9.15
N ASN A 108 11.55 7.53 8.29
CA ASN A 108 10.65 7.46 7.15
C ASN A 108 11.45 7.00 5.92
N PHE A 109 11.01 5.90 5.32
CA PHE A 109 11.55 5.43 4.04
C PHE A 109 10.67 6.00 2.92
N MET A 110 11.18 7.04 2.26
CA MET A 110 10.50 7.62 1.11
C MET A 110 10.54 6.63 -0.08
N PRO A 111 9.54 6.67 -0.97
CA PRO A 111 9.58 5.91 -2.21
C PRO A 111 10.86 6.19 -3.00
N TYR A 112 11.38 5.19 -3.71
CA TYR A 112 12.64 5.34 -4.43
C TYR A 112 12.51 6.35 -5.57
N SER A 113 13.51 7.21 -5.72
CA SER A 113 13.65 8.05 -6.91
C SER A 113 13.99 7.20 -8.14
N HIS A 114 13.76 7.74 -9.34
CA HIS A 114 14.12 7.04 -10.56
C HIS A 114 15.62 6.71 -10.62
N GLU A 115 16.50 7.59 -10.12
CA GLU A 115 17.94 7.32 -10.05
C GLU A 115 18.29 6.17 -9.09
N GLN A 116 17.60 6.12 -7.94
CA GLN A 116 17.76 5.04 -6.98
C GLN A 116 17.26 3.71 -7.56
N LEU A 117 16.12 3.71 -8.24
CA LEU A 117 15.59 2.53 -8.92
C LEU A 117 16.54 2.05 -10.03
N THR A 118 17.10 2.95 -10.84
CA THR A 118 18.12 2.58 -11.83
C THR A 118 19.30 1.90 -11.16
N LYS A 119 19.85 2.47 -10.08
CA LYS A 119 20.97 1.86 -9.32
C LYS A 119 20.61 0.49 -8.75
N ILE A 120 19.41 0.33 -8.20
CA ILE A 120 18.94 -0.95 -7.65
C ILE A 120 18.86 -2.01 -8.75
N VAL A 121 18.23 -1.67 -9.88
CA VAL A 121 18.05 -2.59 -11.00
C VAL A 121 19.39 -2.96 -11.61
N THR A 122 20.27 -1.99 -11.90
CA THR A 122 21.62 -2.24 -12.42
C THR A 122 22.44 -3.09 -11.44
N SER A 123 22.38 -2.83 -10.14
CA SER A 123 23.06 -3.65 -9.13
C SER A 123 22.55 -5.10 -9.08
N ARG A 124 21.29 -5.35 -9.44
CA ARG A 124 20.71 -6.70 -9.45
C ARG A 124 21.00 -7.45 -10.75
N ILE A 125 21.08 -6.74 -11.88
CA ILE A 125 21.47 -7.28 -13.18
C ILE A 125 22.97 -7.62 -13.20
N GLY A 126 23.79 -6.87 -12.45
CA GLY A 126 25.24 -7.06 -12.40
C GLY A 126 25.90 -6.72 -13.74
N ASP A 127 26.95 -7.46 -14.10
CA ASP A 127 27.69 -7.28 -15.37
C ASP A 127 27.00 -7.98 -16.56
N SER A 128 25.76 -8.44 -16.37
CA SER A 128 24.99 -9.09 -17.42
C SER A 128 24.56 -8.05 -18.47
N LEU A 129 25.02 -8.23 -19.70
CA LEU A 129 24.69 -7.37 -20.85
C LEU A 129 23.27 -7.62 -21.39
N VAL A 130 22.37 -8.22 -20.61
CA VAL A 130 21.02 -8.59 -21.08
C VAL A 130 20.11 -7.36 -21.30
N PHE A 131 20.41 -6.22 -20.69
CA PHE A 131 19.59 -5.01 -20.80
C PHE A 131 20.35 -3.85 -21.46
N GLU A 132 19.68 -3.15 -22.36
CA GLU A 132 20.15 -1.83 -22.79
C GLU A 132 20.08 -0.85 -21.61
N PRO A 133 21.08 0.03 -21.42
CA PRO A 133 21.08 1.01 -20.33
C PRO A 133 19.87 1.94 -20.40
N ASP A 134 19.43 2.31 -21.61
CA ASP A 134 18.27 3.17 -21.84
C ASP A 134 16.95 2.47 -21.46
N ALA A 135 16.87 1.14 -21.61
CA ALA A 135 15.73 0.34 -21.21
C ALA A 135 15.56 0.33 -19.68
N VAL A 136 16.66 0.20 -18.94
CA VAL A 136 16.66 0.27 -17.47
C VAL A 136 16.25 1.67 -17.00
N GLN A 137 16.75 2.74 -17.63
CA GLN A 137 16.35 4.10 -17.31
C GLN A 137 14.87 4.35 -17.58
N LEU A 138 14.33 3.84 -18.70
CA LEU A 138 12.91 3.94 -19.03
C LEU A 138 12.03 3.25 -17.97
N CYS A 139 12.40 2.03 -17.57
CA CYS A 139 11.72 1.26 -16.54
C CYS A 139 11.67 2.04 -15.22
N ALA A 140 12.84 2.50 -14.75
CA ALA A 140 12.98 3.23 -13.50
C ALA A 140 12.19 4.55 -13.49
N ARG A 141 12.21 5.31 -14.60
CA ARG A 141 11.44 6.57 -14.72
C ARG A 141 9.93 6.32 -14.66
N LYS A 142 9.43 5.32 -15.39
CA LYS A 142 8.00 5.04 -15.41
C LYS A 142 7.48 4.56 -14.06
N ILE A 143 8.22 3.67 -13.40
CA ILE A 143 7.79 3.10 -12.11
C ILE A 143 8.02 4.09 -10.97
N GLY A 144 9.12 4.82 -10.97
CA GLY A 144 9.37 5.91 -10.03
C GLY A 144 8.32 7.03 -10.11
N ALA A 145 7.79 7.31 -11.30
CA ALA A 145 6.72 8.29 -11.46
C ALA A 145 5.36 7.81 -10.95
N VAL A 146 5.14 6.51 -10.76
CA VAL A 146 3.84 5.97 -10.33
C VAL A 146 3.87 5.59 -8.85
N SER A 147 4.83 4.76 -8.45
CA SER A 147 4.85 4.08 -7.16
C SER A 147 6.17 4.28 -6.42
N GLY A 148 7.30 4.23 -7.13
CA GLY A 148 8.62 4.19 -6.49
C GLY A 148 8.94 2.85 -5.82
N ASP A 149 8.17 1.78 -6.10
CA ASP A 149 8.40 0.43 -5.58
C ASP A 149 9.45 -0.34 -6.40
N ALA A 150 10.51 -0.77 -5.72
CA ALA A 150 11.58 -1.56 -6.31
C ALA A 150 11.14 -2.97 -6.72
N ARG A 151 10.14 -3.57 -6.04
CA ARG A 151 9.62 -4.90 -6.40
C ARG A 151 8.98 -4.85 -7.78
N ARG A 152 8.07 -3.87 -7.99
CA ARG A 152 7.47 -3.60 -9.30
C ARG A 152 8.50 -3.37 -10.40
N ALA A 153 9.60 -2.65 -10.11
CA ALA A 153 10.68 -2.45 -11.08
C ALA A 153 11.40 -3.74 -11.48
N LEU A 154 11.70 -4.59 -10.52
CA LEU A 154 12.34 -5.88 -10.78
C LEU A 154 11.39 -6.84 -11.50
N ASP A 155 10.10 -6.84 -11.17
CA ASP A 155 9.09 -7.66 -11.84
C ASP A 155 8.92 -7.29 -13.32
N VAL A 156 8.91 -5.99 -13.64
CA VAL A 156 8.90 -5.52 -15.04
C VAL A 156 10.14 -5.98 -15.78
N CYS A 157 11.33 -5.86 -15.17
CA CYS A 157 12.58 -6.31 -15.78
C CYS A 157 12.58 -7.83 -16.01
N ARG A 158 12.13 -8.61 -15.01
CA ARG A 158 11.99 -10.06 -15.11
C ARG A 158 11.07 -10.44 -16.26
N ARG A 159 9.88 -9.86 -16.34
CA ARG A 159 8.91 -10.14 -17.41
C ARG A 159 9.45 -9.75 -18.78
N ALA A 160 10.24 -8.69 -18.89
CA ALA A 160 10.89 -8.31 -20.14
C ALA A 160 11.89 -9.37 -20.62
N VAL A 161 12.67 -9.96 -19.70
CA VAL A 161 13.56 -11.08 -20.00
C VAL A 161 12.77 -12.31 -20.42
N GLU A 162 11.64 -12.60 -19.76
CA GLU A 162 10.78 -13.73 -20.12
C GLU A 162 10.20 -13.58 -21.55
N ILE A 163 9.83 -12.37 -21.98
CA ILE A 163 9.39 -12.11 -23.36
C ILE A 163 10.52 -12.38 -24.36
N VAL A 164 11.70 -11.82 -24.12
CA VAL A 164 12.88 -12.03 -24.98
C VAL A 164 13.22 -13.52 -25.07
N GLN A 165 13.21 -14.23 -23.94
CA GLN A 165 13.50 -15.67 -23.90
C GLN A 165 12.49 -16.48 -24.74
N ASN A 166 11.20 -16.15 -24.66
CA ASN A 166 10.15 -16.81 -25.43
C ASN A 166 10.23 -16.55 -26.95
N GLU A 167 10.83 -15.42 -27.36
CA GLU A 167 11.09 -15.11 -28.76
C GLU A 167 12.31 -15.87 -29.32
N ILE A 168 13.26 -16.25 -28.46
CA ILE A 168 14.48 -16.98 -28.81
C ILE A 168 14.25 -18.49 -28.89
N ASP A 169 13.13 -19.00 -28.36
CA ASP A 169 12.86 -20.45 -28.35
C ASP A 169 12.90 -21.04 -29.79
N PRO A 170 13.79 -22.01 -30.06
CA PRO A 170 14.15 -22.45 -31.42
C PRO A 170 13.04 -23.26 -32.12
N THR A 171 11.91 -23.52 -31.46
CA THR A 171 10.77 -24.23 -32.06
C THR A 171 9.92 -23.35 -32.99
N LYS A 172 10.16 -22.03 -33.00
CA LYS A 172 9.45 -21.07 -33.87
C LYS A 172 10.34 -20.40 -34.93
N SER A 173 11.66 -20.57 -34.88
CA SER A 173 12.61 -19.89 -35.78
C SER A 173 12.90 -20.71 -37.04
N ASN A 174 11.97 -20.72 -37.99
CA ASN A 174 12.22 -21.16 -39.38
C ASN A 174 12.41 -19.98 -40.35
N SER A 175 12.80 -18.81 -39.85
CA SER A 175 13.15 -17.67 -40.69
C SER A 175 14.39 -16.98 -40.13
N ALA A 176 15.51 -17.21 -40.81
CA ALA A 176 16.75 -16.49 -40.63
C ALA A 176 16.52 -14.98 -40.85
N SER A 177 16.71 -14.19 -39.80
CA SER A 177 17.08 -12.79 -39.91
C SER A 177 18.13 -12.47 -38.85
N SER A 178 19.37 -12.48 -39.29
CA SER A 178 20.53 -11.89 -38.65
C SER A 178 20.27 -10.44 -38.25
N SER A 179 20.05 -10.20 -36.96
CA SER A 179 20.30 -8.92 -36.31
C SER A 179 20.90 -9.20 -34.94
N ASN A 180 21.99 -8.52 -34.59
CA ASN A 180 22.78 -8.70 -33.36
C ASN A 180 22.02 -8.34 -32.06
N ASP A 181 20.70 -8.16 -32.14
CA ASP A 181 19.81 -7.69 -31.08
C ASP A 181 18.93 -8.80 -30.50
N SER A 182 19.08 -10.04 -31.00
CA SER A 182 18.19 -11.17 -30.74
C SER A 182 18.25 -11.75 -29.31
N GLY A 183 18.67 -10.96 -28.33
CA GLY A 183 18.77 -11.36 -26.93
C GLY A 183 18.82 -10.20 -25.93
N LEU A 184 18.67 -8.95 -26.40
CA LEU A 184 18.74 -7.77 -25.56
C LEU A 184 17.35 -7.26 -25.22
N VAL A 185 17.16 -6.89 -23.96
CA VAL A 185 15.96 -6.18 -23.51
C VAL A 185 16.08 -4.73 -23.93
N THR A 186 15.36 -4.37 -24.99
CA THR A 186 15.29 -3.01 -25.52
C THR A 186 14.19 -2.18 -24.85
N MET A 187 14.24 -0.86 -25.03
CA MET A 187 13.19 0.06 -24.55
C MET A 187 11.78 -0.32 -25.02
N ARG A 188 11.64 -0.90 -26.22
CA ARG A 188 10.35 -1.30 -26.80
C ARG A 188 9.70 -2.42 -25.99
N ILE A 189 10.49 -3.41 -25.58
CA ILE A 189 10.03 -4.55 -24.78
C ILE A 189 9.59 -4.07 -23.41
N ILE A 190 10.37 -3.19 -22.76
CA ILE A 190 9.97 -2.58 -21.49
C ILE A 190 8.65 -1.80 -21.63
N ASP A 191 8.49 -1.01 -22.69
CA ASP A 191 7.24 -0.28 -22.93
C ASP A 191 6.05 -1.22 -23.16
N GLN A 192 6.25 -2.31 -23.88
CA GLN A 192 5.25 -3.36 -24.08
C GLN A 192 4.88 -4.04 -22.76
N VAL A 193 5.85 -4.48 -21.96
CA VAL A 193 5.61 -5.12 -20.65
C VAL A 193 4.82 -4.21 -19.74
N ILE A 194 5.21 -2.94 -19.68
CA ILE A 194 4.51 -1.94 -18.89
C ILE A 194 3.07 -1.79 -19.39
N LYS A 195 2.87 -1.65 -20.71
CA LYS A 195 1.52 -1.58 -21.28
C LYS A 195 0.72 -2.82 -20.97
N GLU A 196 1.25 -4.03 -21.14
CA GLU A 196 0.57 -5.28 -20.82
C GLU A 196 0.22 -5.39 -19.34
N MET A 197 1.17 -5.10 -18.44
CA MET A 197 0.96 -5.11 -17.00
C MET A 197 -0.20 -4.20 -16.60
N TYR A 198 -0.40 -3.10 -17.32
CA TYR A 198 -1.47 -2.14 -17.06
C TYR A 198 -2.69 -2.28 -18.00
N SER A 199 -2.62 -3.12 -19.03
CA SER A 199 -3.70 -3.38 -19.98
C SER A 199 -4.63 -4.50 -19.51
N TYR A 200 -4.20 -5.28 -18.53
CA TYR A 200 -5.02 -6.30 -17.87
C TYR A 200 -5.28 -5.89 -16.42
N GLY A 201 -6.47 -6.18 -15.90
CA GLY A 201 -6.87 -5.87 -14.52
C GLY A 201 -7.75 -4.62 -14.40
N PHE A 202 -7.59 -3.86 -13.31
CA PHE A 202 -8.48 -2.77 -12.96
C PHE A 202 -8.27 -1.47 -13.75
N ILE A 203 -7.09 -1.25 -14.34
CA ILE A 203 -6.76 0.01 -15.01
C ILE A 203 -7.66 0.30 -16.23
N PRO A 204 -7.87 -0.63 -17.19
CA PRO A 204 -8.81 -0.41 -18.28
C PRO A 204 -10.26 -0.22 -17.80
N ILE A 205 -10.63 -0.92 -16.72
CA ILE A 205 -11.96 -0.79 -16.10
C ILE A 205 -12.15 0.63 -15.57
N ILE A 206 -11.15 1.18 -14.88
CA ILE A 206 -11.17 2.55 -14.37
C ILE A 206 -11.13 3.57 -15.52
N GLN A 207 -10.32 3.33 -16.56
CA GLN A 207 -10.22 4.24 -17.72
C GLN A 207 -11.54 4.35 -18.49
N ASN A 208 -12.27 3.25 -18.62
CA ASN A 208 -13.57 3.19 -19.29
C ASN A 208 -14.77 3.54 -18.37
N ALA A 209 -14.53 3.77 -17.08
CA ALA A 209 -15.58 4.15 -16.14
C ALA A 209 -16.16 5.55 -16.43
N SER A 210 -17.41 5.76 -16.02
CA SER A 210 -18.07 7.07 -16.19
C SER A 210 -17.40 8.15 -15.35
N PHE A 211 -17.64 9.42 -15.70
CA PHE A 211 -17.07 10.56 -14.97
C PHE A 211 -17.33 10.48 -13.46
N HIS A 212 -18.58 10.22 -13.06
CA HIS A 212 -18.93 10.13 -11.64
C HIS A 212 -18.36 8.87 -10.96
N GLN A 213 -18.17 7.76 -11.68
CA GLN A 213 -17.49 6.59 -11.13
C GLN A 213 -16.01 6.89 -10.85
N LYS A 214 -15.30 7.51 -11.79
CA LYS A 214 -13.92 7.94 -11.61
C LYS A 214 -13.78 8.96 -10.49
N LEU A 215 -14.67 9.95 -10.44
CA LEU A 215 -14.69 10.97 -9.40
C LEU A 215 -15.00 10.38 -8.02
N PHE A 216 -15.88 9.37 -7.96
CA PHE A 216 -16.16 8.63 -6.73
C PHE A 216 -14.93 7.85 -6.24
N MET A 217 -14.16 7.22 -7.14
CA MET A 217 -12.89 6.55 -6.79
C MET A 217 -11.86 7.54 -6.23
N ILE A 218 -11.70 8.71 -6.85
CA ILE A 218 -10.82 9.79 -6.34
C ILE A 218 -11.29 10.26 -4.97
N SER A 219 -12.59 10.47 -4.80
CA SER A 219 -13.18 10.95 -3.53
C SER A 219 -13.00 9.92 -2.42
N THR A 220 -13.13 8.63 -2.74
CA THR A 220 -12.89 7.52 -1.80
C THR A 220 -11.42 7.51 -1.36
N ARG A 221 -10.47 7.64 -2.30
CA ARG A 221 -9.04 7.78 -1.99
C ARG A 221 -8.77 8.98 -1.10
N ALA A 222 -9.32 10.15 -1.43
CA ALA A 222 -9.15 11.37 -0.65
C ALA A 222 -9.73 11.23 0.78
N ALA A 223 -10.90 10.59 0.91
CA ALA A 223 -11.53 10.31 2.20
C ALA A 223 -10.66 9.40 3.08
N ILE A 224 -10.13 8.30 2.50
CA ILE A 224 -9.27 7.35 3.20
C ILE A 224 -7.97 8.02 3.64
N ARG A 225 -7.36 8.85 2.79
CA ARG A 225 -6.15 9.61 3.15
C ARG A 225 -6.43 10.62 4.25
N ALA A 226 -7.55 11.34 4.20
CA ALA A 226 -7.92 12.33 5.21
C ALA A 226 -8.26 11.70 6.57
N CYS A 227 -8.96 10.55 6.56
CA CYS A 227 -9.32 9.82 7.78
C CYS A 227 -8.14 9.01 8.34
N GLY A 228 -7.23 8.60 7.47
CA GLY A 228 -6.13 7.68 7.75
C GLY A 228 -6.58 6.22 7.97
N LEU A 229 -7.85 5.96 8.23
CA LEU A 229 -8.35 4.59 8.41
C LEU A 229 -8.47 3.85 7.07
N PRO A 230 -8.30 2.52 7.04
CA PRO A 230 -8.47 1.71 5.84
C PRO A 230 -9.92 1.68 5.33
N GLU A 231 -10.87 2.10 6.17
CA GLU A 231 -12.30 2.14 5.91
C GLU A 231 -12.86 3.53 6.23
N THR A 232 -13.77 4.02 5.40
CA THR A 232 -14.43 5.32 5.58
C THR A 232 -15.94 5.21 5.35
N GLN A 233 -16.71 6.13 5.93
CA GLN A 233 -18.16 6.14 5.76
C GLN A 233 -18.54 6.68 4.38
N LEU A 234 -19.55 6.05 3.75
CA LEU A 234 -20.09 6.48 2.46
C LEU A 234 -20.59 7.93 2.47
N GLY A 235 -21.09 8.43 3.60
CA GLY A 235 -21.51 9.82 3.79
C GLY A 235 -20.37 10.82 3.55
N GLU A 236 -19.18 10.57 4.11
CA GLU A 236 -18.01 11.44 3.91
C GLU A 236 -17.51 11.38 2.48
N ILE A 237 -17.48 10.18 1.87
CA ILE A 237 -17.13 10.03 0.45
C ILE A 237 -18.09 10.82 -0.43
N SER A 238 -19.40 10.74 -0.15
CA SER A 238 -20.44 11.49 -0.86
C SER A 238 -20.23 13.01 -0.75
N ARG A 239 -19.88 13.49 0.43
CA ARG A 239 -19.58 14.91 0.67
C ARG A 239 -18.39 15.38 -0.15
N ILE A 240 -17.27 14.64 -0.11
CA ILE A 240 -16.05 14.98 -0.88
C ILE A 240 -16.34 14.89 -2.38
N HIS A 241 -17.07 13.87 -2.82
CA HIS A 241 -17.47 13.73 -4.21
C HIS A 241 -18.26 14.93 -4.71
N ASN A 242 -19.28 15.35 -3.95
CA ASN A 242 -20.09 16.51 -4.32
C ASN A 242 -19.29 17.81 -4.30
N GLN A 243 -18.36 17.98 -3.36
CA GLN A 243 -17.44 19.12 -3.35
C GLN A 243 -16.56 19.14 -4.61
N MET A 244 -15.93 18.01 -4.97
CA MET A 244 -15.10 17.93 -6.17
C MET A 244 -15.93 18.11 -7.46
N ALA A 245 -17.15 17.57 -7.51
CA ALA A 245 -18.06 17.74 -8.65
C ALA A 245 -18.43 19.21 -8.85
N GLN A 246 -18.73 19.95 -7.77
CA GLN A 246 -19.01 21.38 -7.81
C GLN A 246 -17.80 22.18 -8.31
N MET A 247 -16.60 21.90 -7.80
CA MET A 247 -15.38 22.58 -8.26
C MET A 247 -15.14 22.37 -9.76
N TYR A 248 -15.38 21.16 -10.28
CA TYR A 248 -15.30 20.90 -11.72
C TYR A 248 -16.36 21.62 -12.54
N GLY A 249 -17.58 21.70 -12.03
CA GLY A 249 -18.66 22.47 -12.67
C GLY A 249 -18.30 23.94 -12.83
N GLN A 250 -17.44 24.49 -11.97
CA GLN A 250 -16.98 25.88 -12.02
C GLN A 250 -15.74 26.08 -12.91
N LEU A 251 -14.82 25.10 -12.96
CA LEU A 251 -13.60 25.18 -13.79
C LEU A 251 -13.82 24.84 -15.27
N GLY A 252 -14.83 24.04 -15.59
CA GLY A 252 -15.12 23.62 -16.97
C GLY A 252 -16.14 24.52 -17.66
N SER A 253 -15.81 25.07 -18.83
CA SER A 253 -16.76 25.74 -19.75
C SER A 253 -17.79 24.80 -20.38
N SER A 254 -18.19 23.72 -19.71
CA SER A 254 -19.13 22.72 -20.20
C SER A 254 -20.00 22.24 -19.05
N SER A 255 -21.06 23.00 -18.78
CA SER A 255 -22.11 22.70 -17.81
C SER A 255 -22.93 21.44 -18.11
N MET A 256 -22.59 20.68 -19.17
CA MET A 256 -23.53 19.72 -19.74
C MET A 256 -23.51 18.33 -19.10
N LEU A 257 -22.38 17.82 -18.55
CA LEU A 257 -22.30 16.40 -18.18
C LEU A 257 -21.50 16.01 -16.91
N GLY A 258 -20.65 16.89 -16.34
CA GLY A 258 -19.74 16.49 -15.25
C GLY A 258 -19.88 17.23 -13.91
N GLY A 259 -20.44 18.43 -13.88
CA GLY A 259 -20.46 19.28 -12.67
C GLY A 259 -21.66 19.09 -11.75
N GLN A 260 -22.56 18.15 -12.04
CA GLN A 260 -23.81 18.02 -11.29
C GLN A 260 -23.59 17.34 -9.94
N VAL A 261 -24.14 17.97 -8.89
CA VAL A 261 -24.19 17.39 -7.55
C VAL A 261 -25.12 16.18 -7.57
N LEU A 262 -24.64 15.05 -7.06
CA LEU A 262 -25.46 13.85 -6.99
C LEU A 262 -26.30 13.84 -5.72
N ASN A 263 -27.55 13.40 -5.86
CA ASN A 263 -28.37 13.06 -4.71
C ASN A 263 -27.86 11.76 -4.06
N GLN A 264 -28.31 11.51 -2.83
CA GLN A 264 -27.84 10.36 -2.04
C GLN A 264 -28.12 9.01 -2.72
N SER A 265 -29.24 8.88 -3.43
CA SER A 265 -29.61 7.64 -4.11
C SER A 265 -28.71 7.35 -5.31
N MET A 266 -28.31 8.35 -6.09
CA MET A 266 -27.36 8.20 -7.18
C MET A 266 -25.95 7.86 -6.66
N THR A 267 -25.50 8.49 -5.57
CA THR A 267 -24.21 8.16 -4.95
C THR A 267 -24.17 6.70 -4.49
N ILE A 268 -25.25 6.21 -3.87
CA ILE A 268 -25.34 4.80 -3.46
C ILE A 268 -25.30 3.86 -4.67
N ARG A 269 -25.99 4.21 -5.78
CA ARG A 269 -25.94 3.42 -7.02
C ARG A 269 -24.53 3.32 -7.59
N ILE A 270 -23.84 4.45 -7.71
CA ILE A 270 -22.45 4.48 -8.17
C ILE A 270 -21.55 3.66 -7.26
N ALA A 271 -21.69 3.80 -5.94
CA ALA A 271 -20.93 3.02 -4.99
C ALA A 271 -21.16 1.50 -5.20
N LEU A 272 -22.41 1.06 -5.36
CA LEU A 272 -22.73 -0.34 -5.63
C LEU A 272 -22.18 -0.83 -6.98
N ASP A 273 -22.23 0.00 -8.02
CA ASP A 273 -21.70 -0.37 -9.34
C ASP A 273 -20.17 -0.50 -9.30
N VAL A 274 -19.48 0.45 -8.67
CA VAL A 274 -18.02 0.39 -8.46
C VAL A 274 -17.64 -0.80 -7.57
N ALA A 275 -18.49 -1.17 -6.60
CA ALA A 275 -18.26 -2.35 -5.76
C ALA A 275 -18.39 -3.66 -6.55
N LYS A 276 -19.36 -3.75 -7.47
CA LYS A 276 -19.51 -4.90 -8.38
C LYS A 276 -18.32 -5.06 -9.33
N LEU A 277 -17.68 -3.95 -9.71
CA LEU A 277 -16.43 -3.97 -10.48
C LEU A 277 -15.22 -4.46 -9.67
N GLY A 278 -15.39 -4.73 -8.36
CA GLY A 278 -14.33 -5.20 -7.48
C GLY A 278 -13.31 -4.13 -7.08
N ILE A 279 -13.60 -2.86 -7.38
CA ILE A 279 -12.71 -1.72 -7.09
C ILE A 279 -12.80 -1.29 -5.63
N ILE A 280 -14.02 -1.30 -5.09
CA ILE A 280 -14.29 -1.02 -3.67
C ILE A 280 -15.04 -2.17 -3.02
N MET A 281 -14.92 -2.28 -1.72
CA MET A 281 -15.73 -3.18 -0.91
C MET A 281 -16.58 -2.36 0.03
N ILE A 282 -17.88 -2.65 0.04
CA ILE A 282 -18.87 -1.99 0.88
C ILE A 282 -19.36 -3.00 1.91
N GLU A 283 -19.49 -2.57 3.16
CA GLU A 283 -20.09 -3.38 4.21
C GLU A 283 -21.51 -3.87 3.81
N PRO A 284 -21.85 -5.16 4.02
CA PRO A 284 -23.12 -5.73 3.55
C PRO A 284 -24.36 -5.22 4.29
N ASN A 285 -24.21 -4.36 5.30
CA ASN A 285 -25.32 -3.88 6.11
C ASN A 285 -26.23 -2.92 5.31
N SER A 286 -27.30 -3.49 4.74
CA SER A 286 -28.25 -2.77 3.90
C SER A 286 -28.98 -1.62 4.63
N GLN A 287 -29.15 -1.69 5.96
CA GLN A 287 -29.87 -0.67 6.72
C GLN A 287 -29.02 0.56 7.09
N ALA A 288 -27.70 0.48 6.96
CA ALA A 288 -26.80 1.57 7.33
C ALA A 288 -26.83 2.76 6.35
N GLY A 289 -27.40 2.63 5.15
CA GLY A 289 -27.50 3.74 4.19
C GLY A 289 -26.15 4.46 3.95
N LEU A 290 -26.03 5.71 4.40
CA LEU A 290 -24.80 6.52 4.31
C LEU A 290 -23.74 6.23 5.38
N SER A 291 -24.10 5.51 6.46
CA SER A 291 -23.12 5.11 7.49
C SER A 291 -22.37 3.82 7.14
N ARG A 292 -22.66 3.21 5.97
CA ARG A 292 -21.92 2.05 5.47
C ARG A 292 -20.44 2.36 5.33
N LEU A 293 -19.61 1.45 5.81
CA LEU A 293 -18.16 1.52 5.65
C LEU A 293 -17.77 1.03 4.26
N VAL A 294 -16.83 1.76 3.65
CA VAL A 294 -16.28 1.52 2.33
C VAL A 294 -14.75 1.45 2.46
N ARG A 295 -14.16 0.42 1.86
CA ARG A 295 -12.71 0.27 1.68
C ARG A 295 -12.34 0.17 0.21
N LEU A 296 -11.16 0.65 -0.15
CA LEU A 296 -10.57 0.35 -1.46
C LEU A 296 -10.09 -1.10 -1.48
N ASN A 297 -10.39 -1.81 -2.56
CA ASN A 297 -9.90 -3.17 -2.79
C ASN A 297 -8.66 -3.18 -3.71
N ILE A 298 -8.44 -2.07 -4.42
CA ILE A 298 -7.30 -1.86 -5.33
C ILE A 298 -6.27 -0.94 -4.70
N SER A 299 -5.03 -0.98 -5.20
CA SER A 299 -3.99 -0.09 -4.70
C SER A 299 -4.24 1.35 -5.15
N ASP A 300 -3.85 2.31 -4.30
CA ASP A 300 -3.89 3.74 -4.62
C ASP A 300 -3.21 4.03 -5.96
N ASP A 301 -2.04 3.42 -6.19
CA ASP A 301 -1.21 3.60 -7.38
C ASP A 301 -1.93 3.23 -8.67
N ASP A 302 -2.76 2.17 -8.64
CA ASP A 302 -3.51 1.72 -9.82
C ASP A 302 -4.59 2.74 -10.21
N ILE A 303 -5.19 3.42 -9.22
CA ILE A 303 -6.12 4.54 -9.45
C ILE A 303 -5.39 5.73 -10.06
N LEU A 304 -4.24 6.11 -9.51
CA LEU A 304 -3.45 7.25 -10.03
C LEU A 304 -3.02 6.99 -11.47
N MET A 305 -2.55 5.77 -11.74
CA MET A 305 -2.09 5.40 -13.05
C MET A 305 -3.23 5.39 -14.08
N ALA A 306 -4.37 4.80 -13.73
CA ALA A 306 -5.51 4.74 -14.63
C ALA A 306 -6.04 6.12 -15.00
N LEU A 307 -6.02 7.06 -14.05
CA LEU A 307 -6.61 8.39 -14.22
C LEU A 307 -5.61 9.47 -14.66
N ARG A 308 -4.29 9.24 -14.59
CA ARG A 308 -3.25 10.14 -15.13
C ARG A 308 -3.46 10.55 -16.60
N PRO A 309 -3.84 9.66 -17.54
CA PRO A 309 -4.09 10.07 -18.93
C PRO A 309 -5.41 10.84 -19.12
N ASP A 310 -6.28 10.91 -18.10
CA ASP A 310 -7.56 11.61 -18.21
C ASP A 310 -7.33 13.12 -18.21
N LYS A 311 -7.72 13.79 -19.31
CA LYS A 311 -7.51 15.23 -19.51
C LYS A 311 -8.18 16.10 -18.44
N LEU A 312 -9.29 15.61 -17.88
CA LEU A 312 -10.08 16.34 -16.89
C LEU A 312 -9.63 15.97 -15.49
N LEU A 313 -9.62 14.68 -15.17
CA LEU A 313 -9.41 14.18 -13.81
C LEU A 313 -7.93 14.07 -13.41
N GLY A 314 -7.01 13.97 -14.38
CA GLY A 314 -5.57 13.80 -14.14
C GLY A 314 -4.94 14.90 -13.28
N LYS A 315 -5.48 16.13 -13.34
CA LYS A 315 -4.97 17.28 -12.58
C LYS A 315 -5.29 17.24 -11.08
N LEU A 316 -6.40 16.63 -10.68
CA LEU A 316 -6.77 16.49 -9.27
C LEU A 316 -6.01 15.39 -8.53
N ILE A 317 -5.28 14.54 -9.27
CA ILE A 317 -4.56 13.41 -8.68
C ILE A 317 -3.30 13.86 -7.93
N VAL A 318 -2.74 15.01 -8.35
CA VAL A 318 -1.45 15.56 -7.92
C VAL A 318 -1.55 16.40 -6.63
N GLN A 319 -2.77 16.72 -6.18
CA GLN A 319 -3.05 17.36 -4.89
C GLN A 319 -3.48 16.32 -3.86
#